data_AF-A0A8J5JBI8-F1
#
_entry.id   AF-A0A8J5JBI8-F1
#
_cell.length_a   1.000
_cell.length_b   1.000
_cell.length_c   1.000
_cell.angle_alpha   90.00
_cell.angle_beta   90.00
_cell.angle_gamma   90.00
#
_symmetry.space_group_name_H-M   'P 1'
#
loop_
_entity.id
_entity.type
_entity.pdbx_description
1 polymer ?
#
loop_
_entity_poly.entity_id
_entity_poly.type
_entity_poly.pdbx_seq_one_letter_code
_entity_poly.pdbx_strand_id
1 'polypeptide(L)'
;MSHVKLMVDSGSKCSRIYDYIRDNSPHRVQMRDVYNLIAKIKKAVGSNLTDEDQVAELLVDFNVSADGKVVCIDENSRGQTAVVSISSQHMR
;
A
#
# COMPACT_ATOMS: atom_id res chain seq x y z
N MET A 1 -9.90 0.72 -12.73
CA MET A 1 -8.68 1.39 -12.21
C MET A 1 -7.92 1.98 -13.39
N SER A 2 -7.38 3.21 -13.32
CA SER A 2 -6.68 3.81 -14.48
C SER A 2 -5.30 3.16 -14.66
N HIS A 3 -4.86 2.95 -15.92
CA HIS A 3 -3.55 2.34 -16.23
C HIS A 3 -2.39 3.07 -15.56
N VAL A 4 -2.47 4.40 -15.46
CA VAL A 4 -1.47 5.22 -14.77
C VAL A 4 -1.40 4.90 -13.28
N LYS A 5 -2.55 4.66 -12.62
CA LYS A 5 -2.55 4.26 -11.20
C LYS A 5 -1.81 2.92 -11.00
N LEU A 6 -2.09 1.92 -11.84
CA LEU A 6 -1.40 0.63 -11.78
C LEU A 6 0.11 0.78 -12.00
N MET A 7 0.53 1.64 -12.93
CA MET A 7 1.95 1.91 -13.16
C MET A 7 2.62 2.58 -11.95
N VAL A 8 1.91 3.46 -11.23
CA VAL A 8 2.41 4.07 -10.00
C VAL A 8 2.52 3.05 -8.87
N ASP A 9 1.49 2.25 -8.68
CA ASP A 9 1.42 1.21 -7.64
C ASP A 9 2.49 0.13 -7.86
N SER A 10 2.82 -0.19 -9.12
CA SER A 10 3.89 -1.12 -9.48
C SER A 10 5.31 -0.52 -9.43
N GLY A 11 5.47 0.73 -8.98
CA GLY A 11 6.77 1.39 -8.89
C GLY A 11 7.41 1.78 -10.23
N SER A 12 6.62 1.99 -11.29
CA SER A 12 7.16 2.40 -12.59
C SER A 12 7.89 3.74 -12.53
N LYS A 13 8.97 3.87 -13.31
CA LYS A 13 9.73 5.13 -13.43
C LYS A 13 8.85 6.27 -13.98
N CYS A 14 9.06 7.48 -13.49
CA CYS A 14 8.31 8.67 -13.92
C CYS A 14 8.43 8.93 -15.43
N SER A 15 9.59 8.67 -16.05
CA SER A 15 9.76 8.78 -17.50
C SER A 15 8.87 7.82 -18.29
N ARG A 16 8.70 6.59 -17.81
CA ARG A 16 7.83 5.59 -18.46
C ARG A 16 6.35 5.97 -18.35
N ILE A 17 5.95 6.55 -17.22
CA ILE A 17 4.60 7.10 -17.03
C ILE A 17 4.38 8.31 -17.95
N TYR A 18 5.39 9.17 -18.09
CA TYR A 18 5.35 10.32 -19.01
C TYR A 18 5.16 9.89 -20.46
N ASP A 19 5.99 8.96 -20.97
CA ASP A 19 5.88 8.46 -22.33
C ASP A 19 4.51 7.81 -22.57
N TYR A 20 4.04 7.00 -21.61
CA TYR A 20 2.71 6.40 -21.70
C TYR A 20 1.60 7.45 -21.84
N ILE A 21 1.60 8.49 -21.00
CA ILE A 21 0.56 9.53 -21.08
C ILE A 21 0.67 10.29 -22.40
N ARG A 22 1.89 10.63 -22.84
CA ARG A 22 2.09 11.34 -24.11
C ARG A 22 1.59 10.54 -25.31
N ASP A 23 1.81 9.23 -25.30
CA ASP A 23 1.46 8.36 -26.43
C ASP A 23 -0.02 7.93 -26.42
N ASN A 24 -0.71 8.04 -25.27
CA ASN A 24 -2.08 7.55 -25.09
C ASN A 24 -3.09 8.66 -24.72
N SER A 25 -2.68 9.93 -24.70
CA SER A 25 -3.53 11.07 -24.36
C SER A 25 -3.37 12.19 -25.38
N PRO A 26 -4.46 12.87 -25.78
CA PRO A 26 -4.37 14.06 -26.63
C PRO A 26 -3.81 15.28 -25.88
N HIS A 27 -3.62 15.19 -24.56
CA HIS A 27 -3.16 16.30 -23.73
C HIS A 27 -1.64 16.47 -23.80
N ARG A 28 -1.17 17.71 -23.94
CA ARG A 28 0.24 18.06 -23.75
C ARG A 28 0.56 18.04 -22.27
N VAL A 29 1.41 17.10 -21.86
CA VAL A 29 1.81 16.91 -20.47
C VAL A 29 3.28 17.26 -20.31
N GLN A 30 3.63 17.95 -19.22
CA GLN A 30 5.01 18.18 -18.82
C GLN A 30 5.42 17.18 -17.73
N MET A 31 6.73 16.95 -17.56
CA MET A 31 7.23 16.09 -16.48
C MET A 31 6.76 16.56 -15.09
N ARG A 32 6.58 17.87 -14.88
CA ARG A 32 6.02 18.42 -13.63
C ARG A 32 4.61 17.91 -13.35
N ASP A 33 3.78 17.79 -14.37
CA ASP A 33 2.40 17.30 -14.24
C ASP A 33 2.39 15.82 -13.86
N VAL A 34 3.34 15.04 -14.37
CA VAL A 34 3.52 13.63 -14.00
C VAL A 34 3.91 13.50 -12.52
N TYR A 35 4.86 14.30 -12.04
CA TYR A 35 5.20 14.30 -10.61
C TYR A 35 4.00 14.68 -9.73
N ASN A 36 3.23 15.70 -10.12
CA ASN A 36 2.03 16.12 -9.39
C ASN A 36 0.95 15.03 -9.39
N LEU A 37 0.76 14.33 -10.51
CA LEU A 37 -0.20 13.23 -10.64
C LEU A 37 0.20 12.05 -9.75
N ILE A 38 1.48 11.66 -9.77
CA ILE A 38 2.02 10.59 -8.91
C ILE A 38 1.83 10.95 -7.44
N ALA A 39 2.14 12.20 -7.05
CA ALA A 39 1.95 12.65 -5.67
C ALA A 39 0.48 12.59 -5.24
N LYS A 40 -0.46 12.97 -6.11
CA LYS A 40 -1.90 12.84 -5.84
C LYS A 40 -2.34 11.38 -5.72
N ILE A 41 -1.87 10.50 -6.60
CA ILE A 41 -2.18 9.07 -6.55
C ILE A 41 -1.66 8.47 -5.24
N LYS A 42 -0.39 8.72 -4.89
CA LYS A 42 0.22 8.24 -3.65
C LYS A 42 -0.49 8.79 -2.41
N LYS A 43 -0.87 10.07 -2.41
CA LYS A 43 -1.65 10.67 -1.32
C LYS A 43 -3.04 10.04 -1.19
N ALA A 44 -3.70 9.75 -2.31
CA ALA A 44 -4.98 9.06 -2.29
C ALA A 44 -4.85 7.61 -1.80
N VAL A 45 -3.76 6.91 -2.13
CA VAL A 45 -3.47 5.56 -1.63
C VAL A 45 -3.14 5.59 -0.13
N GLY A 46 -2.28 6.50 0.33
CA GLY A 46 -1.98 6.67 1.77
C GLY A 46 -3.15 7.19 2.60
N SER A 47 -4.19 7.74 1.97
CA SER A 47 -5.47 8.11 2.59
C SER A 47 -6.47 6.95 2.63
N ASN A 48 -6.15 5.81 2.01
CA ASN A 48 -7.06 4.68 1.82
C ASN A 48 -6.63 3.41 2.56
N LEU A 49 -5.60 3.45 3.40
CA LEU A 49 -5.38 2.37 4.35
C LEU A 49 -6.53 2.42 5.36
N THR A 50 -7.40 1.43 5.29
CA THR A 50 -8.43 1.24 6.31
C THR A 50 -7.75 1.06 7.67
N ASP A 51 -8.49 1.30 8.75
CA ASP A 51 -7.96 1.01 10.09
C ASP A 51 -7.52 -0.47 10.19
N GLU A 52 -8.17 -1.37 9.45
CA GLU A 52 -7.79 -2.78 9.33
C GLU A 52 -6.44 -2.97 8.64
N ASP A 53 -6.17 -2.27 7.53
CA ASP A 53 -4.89 -2.35 6.82
C ASP A 53 -3.74 -1.85 7.70
N GLN A 54 -3.97 -0.77 8.47
CA GLN A 54 -2.96 -0.23 9.39
C GLN A 54 -2.69 -1.18 10.56
N VAL A 55 -3.73 -1.82 11.09
CA VAL A 55 -3.58 -2.84 12.14
C VAL A 55 -2.83 -4.07 11.61
N ALA A 56 -3.10 -4.50 10.38
CA ALA A 56 -2.39 -5.61 9.77
C ALA A 56 -0.89 -5.31 9.60
N GLU A 57 -0.54 -4.12 9.11
CA GLU A 57 0.86 -3.68 9.00
C GLU A 57 1.56 -3.64 10.37
N LEU A 58 0.90 -3.06 11.38
CA LEU A 58 1.41 -3.00 12.74
C LEU A 58 1.67 -4.40 13.34
N LEU A 59 0.77 -5.36 13.09
CA LEU A 59 0.90 -6.73 13.59
C LEU A 59 2.07 -7.48 12.93
N VAL A 60 2.30 -7.25 11.63
CA VAL A 60 3.45 -7.80 10.90
C VAL A 60 4.75 -7.23 11.48
N ASP A 61 4.83 -5.91 11.65
CA ASP A 61 6.00 -5.25 12.23
C ASP A 61 6.28 -5.73 13.66
N PHE A 62 5.22 -5.92 14.45
CA PHE A 62 5.34 -6.47 15.79
C PHE A 62 5.97 -7.86 15.78
N ASN A 63 5.53 -8.74 14.88
CA ASN A 63 6.06 -10.10 14.73
C ASN A 63 7.52 -10.11 14.22
N VAL A 64 7.89 -9.19 13.34
CA VAL A 64 9.26 -9.08 12.79
C VAL A 64 10.24 -8.47 13.81
N SER A 65 9.77 -7.60 14.69
CA SER A 65 10.63 -6.82 15.60
C SER A 65 11.41 -7.65 16.64
N ALA A 66 11.03 -8.89 16.92
CA ALA A 66 11.78 -9.80 17.79
C ALA A 66 11.39 -11.26 17.55
N ASP A 67 12.40 -12.14 17.44
CA ASP A 67 12.20 -13.60 17.46
C ASP A 67 11.47 -14.00 18.75
N GLY A 68 10.31 -14.65 18.60
CA GLY A 68 9.48 -15.12 19.71
C GLY A 68 8.30 -14.23 20.09
N LYS A 69 8.06 -13.13 19.38
CA LYS A 69 6.72 -12.52 19.27
C LYS A 69 5.94 -13.31 18.23
N VAL A 70 4.82 -13.90 18.61
CA VAL A 70 3.95 -14.66 17.69
C VAL A 70 2.62 -13.95 17.63
N VAL A 71 2.22 -13.55 16.42
CA VAL A 71 0.86 -13.08 16.13
C VAL A 71 0.15 -14.13 15.29
N CYS A 72 -0.98 -14.65 15.78
CA CYS A 72 -1.89 -15.48 15.01
C CYS A 72 -3.14 -14.67 14.67
N ILE A 73 -3.53 -14.66 13.41
CA ILE A 73 -4.77 -14.04 12.93
C ILE A 73 -5.71 -15.17 12.53
N ASP A 74 -6.85 -15.28 13.21
CA ASP A 74 -7.91 -16.25 12.88
C ASP A 74 -9.08 -15.53 12.22
N GLU A 75 -9.47 -16.00 11.04
CA GLU A 75 -10.63 -15.51 10.30
C GLU A 75 -11.85 -16.36 10.63
N ASN A 76 -13.00 -15.72 10.85
CA ASN A 76 -14.25 -16.47 10.97
C ASN A 76 -14.68 -17.08 9.63
N SER A 77 -15.72 -17.91 9.65
CA SER A 77 -16.29 -18.55 8.46
C SER A 77 -16.79 -17.60 7.35
N ARG A 78 -16.78 -16.28 7.59
CA ARG A 78 -17.14 -15.23 6.63
C ARG A 78 -15.91 -14.48 6.08
N GLY A 79 -14.70 -14.90 6.43
CA GLY A 79 -13.44 -14.27 6.02
C GLY A 79 -13.17 -12.93 6.72
N GLN A 80 -13.76 -12.72 7.90
CA GLN A 80 -13.50 -11.52 8.71
C GLN A 80 -12.57 -11.89 9.86
N THR A 81 -11.55 -11.07 10.13
CA THR A 81 -10.66 -11.23 11.27
C THR A 81 -11.48 -11.27 12.57
N ALA A 82 -11.48 -12.42 13.23
CA ALA A 82 -12.31 -12.66 14.40
C ALA A 82 -11.50 -12.61 15.70
N VAL A 83 -10.24 -13.04 15.67
CA VAL A 83 -9.37 -13.09 16.85
C VAL A 83 -7.92 -12.81 16.45
N VAL A 84 -7.25 -11.96 17.23
CA VAL A 84 -5.79 -11.77 17.18
C VAL A 84 -5.19 -12.32 18.48
N SER A 85 -4.29 -13.29 18.38
CA SER A 85 -3.55 -13.85 19.53
C SER A 85 -2.11 -13.36 19.51
N ILE A 86 -1.64 -12.83 20.65
CA ILE A 86 -0.30 -12.23 20.77
C ILE A 86 0.45 -12.90 21.93
N SER A 87 1.64 -13.44 21.67
CA SER A 87 2.55 -13.91 22.72
C SER A 87 3.51 -12.80 23.15
N SER A 88 3.50 -12.49 24.46
CA SER A 88 4.40 -11.52 25.10
C SER A 88 5.61 -12.17 25.77
N GLN A 89 5.84 -13.46 25.58
CA GLN A 89 6.81 -14.26 26.35
C GLN A 89 8.25 -13.69 26.31
N HIS A 90 8.57 -12.88 25.31
CA HIS A 90 9.89 -12.24 25.13
C HIS A 90 9.83 -10.70 25.18
N MET A 91 8.68 -10.11 25.56
CA MET A 91 8.57 -8.67 25.80
C MET A 91 9.21 -8.34 27.16
N ARG A 92 10.20 -7.46 27.13
CA ARG A 92 10.85 -6.88 28.32
C ARG A 92 10.18 -5.57 28.72
#